data_AF-A0A429HRM4-F1
#
_entry.id   AF-A0A429HRM4-F1
#
_cell.length_a   1.000
_cell.length_b   1.000
_cell.length_c   1.000
_cell.angle_alpha   90.00
_cell.angle_beta   90.00
_cell.angle_gamma   90.00
#
_symmetry.space_group_name_H-M   'P 1'
#
loop_
_entity.id
_entity.type
_entity.pdbx_description
1 polymer ?
#
loop_
_entity_poly.entity_id
_entity_poly.type
_entity_poly.pdbx_seq_one_letter_code
_entity_poly.pdbx_strand_id
1 'polypeptide(L)'
;MSRERWVTPETLRLMTFPRAPLVRRGYSEQAVHDALRRCAQALTALTKENDRLRADMQRHRDWIRANNIGDGSSLTGVPPVDAVLQQARAQQSAEQTITAAREQARNMLRAARAQAEAILQQGWVQAAQSSESDQEEIERLFS
;
A
#
# COMPACT_ATOMS: atom_id res chain seq x y z
N MET A 1 21.73 13.05 36.91
CA MET A 1 21.12 12.01 36.07
C MET A 1 22.23 11.13 35.52
N SER A 2 22.44 9.96 36.12
CA SER A 2 23.48 9.03 35.67
C SER A 2 23.16 8.63 34.23
N ARG A 3 24.06 8.92 33.29
CA ARG A 3 23.98 8.36 31.93
C ARG A 3 24.06 6.85 32.10
N GLU A 4 22.91 6.19 32.04
CA GLU A 4 22.82 4.74 32.00
C GLU A 4 23.74 4.28 30.87
N ARG A 5 24.84 3.62 31.21
CA ARG A 5 25.91 3.33 30.26
C ARG A 5 25.38 2.26 29.31
N TRP A 6 24.79 2.70 28.20
CA TRP A 6 24.22 1.79 27.23
C TRP A 6 25.26 0.76 26.81
N VAL A 7 24.89 -0.51 26.94
CA VAL A 7 25.72 -1.63 26.56
C VAL A 7 25.80 -1.66 25.04
N THR A 8 27.02 -1.65 24.49
CA THR A 8 27.23 -1.82 23.03
C THR A 8 27.59 -3.27 22.70
N PRO A 9 27.43 -3.72 21.44
CA PRO A 9 27.87 -5.04 21.02
C PRO A 9 29.36 -5.30 21.32
N GLU A 10 30.21 -4.30 21.14
CA GLU A 10 31.64 -4.35 21.43
C GLU A 10 31.89 -4.51 22.94
N THR A 11 31.11 -3.78 23.76
CA THR A 11 31.19 -3.88 25.22
C THR A 11 30.87 -5.31 25.68
N LEU A 12 29.84 -5.96 25.09
CA LEU A 12 29.51 -7.36 25.41
C LEU A 12 30.60 -8.35 25.00
N ARG A 13 31.27 -8.10 23.87
CA ARG A 13 32.36 -8.98 23.40
C ARG A 13 33.60 -8.89 24.27
N LEU A 14 33.85 -7.74 24.90
CA LEU A 14 35.01 -7.48 25.76
C LEU A 14 34.68 -7.60 27.25
N MET A 15 33.45 -7.96 27.59
CA MET A 15 32.99 -8.01 28.98
C MET A 15 33.65 -9.16 29.73
N THR A 16 34.31 -8.85 30.84
CA THR A 16 34.94 -9.83 31.71
C THR A 16 34.22 -9.87 33.06
N PHE A 17 34.16 -11.06 33.66
CA PHE A 17 33.55 -11.27 34.97
C PHE A 17 34.59 -11.77 35.97
N PRO A 18 34.54 -11.34 37.24
CA PRO A 18 35.38 -11.90 38.28
C PRO A 18 35.01 -13.37 38.53
N ARG A 19 36.01 -14.18 38.91
CA ARG A 19 35.77 -15.58 39.31
C ARG A 19 34.92 -15.65 40.57
N ALA A 20 34.10 -16.68 40.67
CA ALA A 20 33.27 -16.92 41.85
C ALA A 20 34.16 -17.16 43.10
N PRO A 21 33.73 -16.69 44.29
CA PRO A 21 34.41 -17.00 45.55
C PRO A 21 34.50 -18.53 45.76
N LEU A 22 35.58 -19.01 46.39
CA LEU A 22 35.84 -20.47 46.56
C LEU A 22 34.68 -21.25 47.22
N VAL A 23 33.83 -20.58 47.99
CA VAL A 23 32.71 -21.18 48.73
C VAL A 23 31.45 -21.35 47.85
N ARG A 24 31.42 -20.79 46.63
CA ARG A 24 30.27 -20.86 45.72
C ARG A 24 30.67 -21.27 44.31
N ARG A 25 29.84 -22.11 43.68
CA ARG A 25 29.99 -22.48 42.28
C ARG A 25 29.47 -21.34 41.39
N GLY A 26 30.29 -20.90 40.43
CA GLY A 26 29.90 -19.89 39.44
C GLY A 26 29.18 -20.49 38.24
N TYR A 27 28.75 -19.61 37.32
CA TYR A 27 28.23 -20.02 36.01
C TYR A 27 29.33 -20.66 35.15
N SER A 28 28.94 -21.53 34.22
CA SER A 28 29.85 -22.09 33.23
C SER A 28 30.38 -21.00 32.31
N GLU A 29 31.71 -20.88 32.25
CA GLU A 29 32.39 -19.88 31.43
C GLU A 29 31.98 -19.97 29.96
N GLN A 30 31.97 -21.18 29.40
CA GLN A 30 31.57 -21.39 28.00
C GLN A 30 30.12 -20.95 27.75
N ALA A 31 29.20 -21.30 28.65
CA ALA A 31 27.79 -20.94 28.51
C ALA A 31 27.58 -19.42 28.57
N VAL A 32 28.32 -18.73 29.45
CA VAL A 32 28.28 -17.26 29.55
C VAL A 32 28.85 -16.61 28.29
N HIS A 33 29.99 -17.08 27.78
CA HIS A 33 30.56 -16.55 26.53
C HIS A 33 29.62 -16.76 25.32
N ASP A 34 28.96 -17.92 25.22
CA ASP A 34 27.97 -18.18 24.18
C ASP A 34 26.76 -17.25 24.27
N ALA A 35 26.26 -17.02 25.48
CA ALA A 35 25.18 -16.08 25.71
C ALA A 35 25.59 -14.64 25.33
N LEU A 36 26.77 -14.18 25.76
CA LEU A 36 27.30 -12.86 25.40
C LEU A 36 27.45 -12.70 23.88
N ARG A 37 27.94 -13.72 23.17
CA ARG A 37 28.06 -13.69 21.71
C ARG A 37 26.69 -13.53 21.04
N ARG A 38 25.68 -14.31 21.47
CA ARG A 38 24.31 -14.19 20.95
C ARG A 38 23.70 -12.82 21.23
N CYS A 39 23.89 -12.29 22.45
CA CYS A 39 23.42 -10.96 22.81
C CYS A 39 24.09 -9.86 21.97
N ALA A 40 25.40 -9.95 21.74
CA ALA A 40 26.12 -8.99 20.90
C ALA A 40 25.64 -9.02 19.44
N GLN A 41 25.35 -10.21 18.90
CA GLN A 41 24.77 -10.36 17.56
C GLN A 41 23.37 -9.76 17.47
N ALA A 42 22.48 -10.08 18.42
CA ALA A 42 21.13 -9.54 18.46
C ALA A 42 21.13 -8.01 18.59
N LEU A 43 21.98 -7.47 19.46
CA LEU A 43 22.11 -6.03 19.64
C LEU A 43 22.64 -5.34 18.38
N THR A 44 23.59 -5.97 17.66
CA THR A 44 24.06 -5.45 16.37
C THR A 44 22.94 -5.39 15.34
N ALA A 45 22.09 -6.42 15.28
CA ALA A 45 20.94 -6.44 14.37
C ALA A 45 19.93 -5.33 14.72
N LEU A 46 19.62 -5.16 16.01
CA LEU A 46 18.73 -4.10 16.50
C LEU A 46 19.28 -2.70 16.20
N THR A 47 20.57 -2.47 16.42
CA THR A 47 21.20 -1.17 16.11
C THR A 47 21.13 -0.87 14.63
N LYS A 48 21.46 -1.84 13.76
CA LYS A 48 21.36 -1.67 12.31
C LYS A 48 19.95 -1.34 11.84
N GLU A 49 18.95 -2.02 12.39
CA GLU A 49 17.55 -1.73 12.06
C GLU A 49 17.13 -0.35 12.58
N ASN A 50 17.58 0.05 13.77
CA ASN A 50 17.31 1.37 14.30
C ASN A 50 17.91 2.47 13.41
N ASP A 51 19.15 2.29 12.97
CA ASP A 51 19.84 3.23 12.07
C ASP A 51 19.13 3.32 10.71
N ARG A 52 18.66 2.18 10.17
CA ARG A 52 17.84 2.14 8.96
C ARG A 52 16.54 2.92 9.14
N LEU A 53 15.79 2.65 10.21
CA LEU A 53 14.53 3.36 10.50
C LEU A 53 14.76 4.86 10.66
N ARG A 54 15.86 5.28 11.30
CA ARG A 54 16.23 6.69 11.42
C ARG A 54 16.53 7.32 10.06
N ALA A 55 17.28 6.62 9.20
CA ALA A 55 17.56 7.09 7.85
C ALA A 55 16.27 7.24 7.03
N ASP A 56 15.35 6.28 7.13
CA ASP A 56 14.07 6.31 6.43
C ASP A 56 13.18 7.46 6.90
N MET A 57 13.06 7.67 8.23
CA MET A 57 12.37 8.83 8.80
C MET A 57 12.98 10.15 8.35
N GLN A 58 14.32 10.22 8.28
CA GLN A 58 15.01 11.41 7.81
C GLN A 58 14.69 11.69 6.34
N ARG A 59 14.72 10.66 5.47
CA ARG A 59 14.32 10.79 4.06
C ARG A 59 12.87 11.27 3.92
N HIS A 60 11.95 10.78 4.75
CA HIS A 60 10.57 11.26 4.73
C HIS A 60 10.46 12.73 5.15
N ARG A 61 11.17 13.13 6.21
CA ARG A 61 11.22 14.55 6.63
C ARG A 61 11.78 15.44 5.54
N ASP A 62 12.85 15.01 4.87
CA ASP A 62 13.47 15.76 3.79
C ASP A 62 12.57 15.84 2.55
N TRP A 63 11.84 14.77 2.23
CA TRP A 63 10.84 14.77 1.16
C TRP A 63 9.68 15.73 1.46
N ILE A 64 9.17 15.75 2.70
CA ILE A 64 8.12 16.70 3.11
C ILE A 64 8.63 18.14 2.95
N ARG A 65 9.85 18.42 3.43
CA ARG A 65 10.48 19.74 3.31
C ARG A 65 10.69 20.15 1.85
N ALA A 66 11.24 19.26 1.02
CA ALA A 66 11.55 19.55 -0.38
C ALA A 66 10.30 19.81 -1.24
N ASN A 67 9.17 19.19 -0.90
CA ASN A 67 7.91 19.38 -1.61
C ASN A 67 7.04 20.53 -1.05
N ASN A 68 7.61 21.40 -0.20
CA ASN A 68 6.90 22.55 0.40
C ASN A 68 5.55 22.18 1.05
N ILE A 69 5.39 20.94 1.55
CA ILE A 69 4.22 20.55 2.35
C ILE A 69 4.45 21.01 3.80
N GLY A 70 4.54 22.32 3.99
CA GLY A 70 4.83 22.91 5.29
C GLY A 70 5.70 24.16 5.17
N ASP A 71 5.25 25.16 4.43
CA ASP A 71 5.76 26.51 4.65
C ASP A 71 5.02 27.09 5.87
N GLY A 72 5.75 27.31 6.96
CA GLY A 72 5.28 28.06 8.13
C GLY A 72 5.11 27.30 9.46
N SER A 73 6.21 27.09 10.18
CA SER A 73 6.26 27.36 11.63
C SER A 73 5.38 26.55 12.61
N SER A 74 5.35 25.21 12.55
CA SER A 74 4.99 24.44 13.76
C SER A 74 5.82 23.17 13.94
N LEU A 75 6.53 23.11 15.06
CA LEU A 75 7.32 21.97 15.56
C LEU A 75 6.44 20.81 16.05
N THR A 76 5.17 20.75 15.66
CA THR A 76 4.21 19.76 16.07
C THR A 76 3.69 19.07 14.83
N GLY A 77 3.93 17.77 14.70
CA GLY A 77 3.58 16.95 13.54
C GLY A 77 2.08 16.73 13.31
N VAL A 78 1.27 17.76 13.56
CA VAL A 78 -0.16 17.81 13.23
C VAL A 78 -0.29 18.72 12.01
N PRO A 79 -0.78 18.21 10.86
CA PRO A 79 -0.99 19.06 9.69
C PRO A 79 -1.97 20.20 10.04
N PRO A 80 -1.72 21.43 9.56
CA PRO A 80 -2.60 22.56 9.86
C PRO A 80 -4.02 22.28 9.37
N VAL A 81 -5.02 22.80 10.09
CA VAL A 81 -6.46 22.57 9.80
C VAL A 81 -6.80 22.86 8.35
N ASP A 82 -6.19 23.89 7.75
CA ASP A 82 -6.41 24.26 6.36
C ASP A 82 -5.91 23.20 5.37
N ALA A 83 -4.79 22.52 5.66
CA ALA A 83 -4.31 21.43 4.84
C ALA A 83 -5.24 20.22 4.91
N VAL A 84 -5.78 19.92 6.10
CA VAL A 84 -6.78 18.86 6.28
C VAL A 84 -8.07 19.19 5.53
N LEU A 85 -8.54 20.44 5.60
CA LEU A 85 -9.71 20.91 4.87
C LEU A 85 -9.50 20.87 3.35
N GLN A 86 -8.33 21.27 2.87
CA GLN A 86 -7.98 21.20 1.45
C GLN A 86 -7.92 19.75 0.97
N GLN A 87 -7.31 18.86 1.76
CA GLN A 87 -7.27 17.44 1.44
C GLN A 87 -8.68 16.82 1.44
N ALA A 88 -9.51 17.13 2.42
CA ALA A 88 -10.89 16.64 2.47
C ALA A 88 -11.69 17.07 1.23
N ARG A 89 -11.55 18.34 0.80
CA ARG A 89 -12.18 18.84 -0.43
C ARG A 89 -11.67 18.10 -1.68
N ALA A 90 -10.36 17.84 -1.76
CA ALA A 90 -9.78 17.10 -2.88
C ALA A 90 -10.22 15.63 -2.91
N GLN A 91 -10.35 14.98 -1.74
CA GLN A 91 -10.87 13.61 -1.64
C GLN A 91 -12.34 13.56 -2.05
N GLN A 92 -13.15 14.50 -1.57
CA GLN A 92 -14.56 14.58 -1.93
C GLN A 92 -14.76 14.81 -3.43
N SER A 93 -13.95 15.66 -4.07
CA SER A 93 -14.04 15.87 -5.52
C SER A 93 -13.59 14.65 -6.32
N ALA A 94 -12.53 13.94 -5.87
CA ALA A 94 -12.11 12.69 -6.48
C ALA A 94 -13.21 11.61 -6.41
N GLU A 95 -13.88 11.47 -5.27
CA GLU A 95 -14.98 10.51 -5.11
C GLU A 95 -16.18 10.82 -6.01
N GLN A 96 -16.50 12.11 -6.18
CA GLN A 96 -17.54 12.55 -7.11
C GLN A 96 -17.19 12.18 -8.55
N THR A 97 -15.95 12.42 -8.99
CA THR A 97 -15.53 12.07 -10.36
C THR A 97 -15.54 10.56 -10.61
N ILE A 98 -15.09 9.75 -9.65
CA ILE A 98 -15.14 8.29 -9.75
C ILE A 98 -16.59 7.80 -9.87
N THR A 99 -17.50 8.38 -9.07
CA THR A 99 -18.91 8.02 -9.09
C THR A 99 -19.55 8.38 -10.43
N ALA A 100 -19.33 9.60 -10.92
CA ALA A 100 -19.82 10.06 -12.21
C ALA A 100 -19.29 9.20 -13.38
N ALA A 101 -17.99 8.87 -13.37
CA ALA A 101 -17.38 8.01 -14.38
C ALA A 101 -18.00 6.60 -14.37
N ARG A 102 -18.27 6.04 -13.18
CA ARG A 102 -18.94 4.73 -13.03
C ARG A 102 -20.38 4.76 -13.54
N GLU A 103 -21.13 5.82 -13.24
CA GLU A 103 -22.49 6.04 -13.74
C GLU A 103 -22.50 6.08 -15.28
N GLN A 104 -21.60 6.88 -15.86
CA GLN A 104 -21.47 7.02 -17.31
C GLN A 104 -21.11 5.68 -17.97
N ALA A 105 -20.17 4.93 -17.41
CA ALA A 105 -19.79 3.61 -17.93
C ALA A 105 -20.97 2.63 -17.93
N ARG A 106 -21.79 2.63 -16.87
CA ARG A 106 -23.00 1.81 -16.80
C ARG A 106 -24.02 2.21 -17.86
N ASN A 107 -24.21 3.51 -18.08
CA ASN A 107 -25.12 4.01 -19.10
C ASN A 107 -24.65 3.66 -20.51
N MET A 108 -23.35 3.81 -20.79
CA MET A 108 -22.76 3.39 -22.06
C MET A 108 -22.93 1.90 -22.32
N LEU A 109 -22.72 1.05 -21.29
CA LEU A 109 -22.91 -0.39 -21.43
C LEU A 109 -24.38 -0.75 -21.72
N ARG A 110 -25.33 -0.12 -21.04
CA ARG A 110 -26.77 -0.31 -21.30
C ARG A 110 -27.14 0.12 -22.72
N ALA A 111 -26.65 1.28 -23.17
CA ALA A 111 -26.89 1.79 -24.51
C ALA A 111 -26.29 0.85 -25.59
N ALA A 112 -25.05 0.39 -25.41
CA ALA A 112 -24.41 -0.53 -26.33
C ALA A 112 -25.18 -1.86 -26.44
N ARG A 113 -25.69 -2.37 -25.32
CA ARG A 113 -26.52 -3.59 -25.30
C ARG A 113 -27.84 -3.40 -26.05
N ALA A 114 -28.54 -2.30 -25.79
CA ALA A 114 -29.78 -1.98 -26.51
C ALA A 114 -29.56 -1.84 -28.02
N GLN A 115 -28.44 -1.22 -28.42
CA GLN A 115 -28.06 -1.12 -29.84
C GLN A 115 -27.77 -2.48 -30.46
N ALA A 116 -27.03 -3.36 -29.76
CA ALA A 116 -26.76 -4.71 -30.24
C ALA A 116 -28.05 -5.54 -30.42
N GLU A 117 -28.97 -5.45 -29.46
CA GLU A 117 -30.28 -6.13 -29.54
C GLU A 117 -31.13 -5.58 -30.71
N ALA A 118 -31.11 -4.27 -30.95
CA ALA A 118 -31.80 -3.66 -32.08
C ALA A 118 -31.25 -4.13 -33.45
N ILE A 119 -29.91 -4.22 -33.58
CA ILE A 119 -29.27 -4.73 -34.80
C ILE A 119 -29.67 -6.19 -35.06
N LEU A 120 -29.68 -7.03 -34.01
CA LEU A 120 -30.12 -8.42 -34.14
C LEU A 120 -31.58 -8.51 -34.58
N GLN A 121 -32.49 -7.74 -33.97
CA GLN A 121 -33.90 -7.72 -34.34
C GLN A 121 -34.12 -7.28 -35.79
N GLN A 122 -33.40 -6.27 -36.27
CA GLN A 122 -33.45 -5.85 -37.67
C GLN A 122 -33.02 -6.98 -38.61
N GLY A 123 -31.98 -7.73 -38.25
CA GLY A 123 -31.55 -8.92 -39.00
C GLY A 123 -32.62 -10.00 -39.07
N TRP A 124 -33.32 -10.29 -37.96
CA TRP A 124 -34.43 -11.26 -37.94
C TRP A 124 -35.60 -10.83 -38.81
N VAL A 125 -36.01 -9.56 -38.77
CA VAL A 125 -37.13 -9.05 -39.58
C VAL A 125 -36.80 -9.09 -41.07
N GLN A 126 -35.58 -8.71 -41.46
CA GLN A 126 -35.15 -8.78 -42.86
C GLN A 126 -35.12 -10.24 -43.35
N ALA A 127 -34.57 -11.17 -42.56
CA ALA A 127 -34.53 -12.58 -42.92
C ALA A 127 -35.94 -13.18 -43.09
N ALA A 128 -36.88 -12.82 -42.20
CA ALA A 128 -38.28 -13.26 -42.31
C ALA A 128 -38.95 -12.71 -43.58
N GLN A 129 -38.77 -11.42 -43.88
CA GLN A 129 -39.33 -10.78 -45.08
C GLN A 129 -38.76 -11.38 -46.37
N SER A 130 -37.46 -11.69 -46.42
CA SER A 130 -36.84 -12.35 -47.57
C SER A 130 -37.40 -13.77 -47.78
N SER A 131 -37.59 -14.55 -46.71
CA SER A 131 -38.17 -15.88 -46.84
C SER A 131 -39.63 -15.87 -47.32
N GLU A 132 -40.40 -14.86 -46.92
CA GLU A 132 -41.79 -14.69 -47.33
C GLU A 132 -41.88 -14.22 -48.80
N SER A 133 -41.00 -13.30 -49.23
CA SER A 133 -40.90 -12.91 -50.65
C SER A 133 -40.47 -14.06 -51.56
N ASP A 134 -39.52 -14.90 -51.10
CA ASP A 134 -39.05 -16.06 -51.86
C ASP A 134 -40.18 -17.10 -52.02
N GLN A 135 -41.01 -17.31 -50.98
CA GLN A 135 -42.19 -18.19 -51.07
C GLN A 135 -43.25 -17.64 -52.03
N GLU A 136 -43.56 -16.35 -51.99
CA GLU A 136 -44.51 -15.73 -52.93
C GLU A 136 -44.00 -15.80 -54.38
N GLU A 137 -42.69 -15.63 -54.60
CA GLU A 137 -42.09 -15.74 -55.94
C GLU A 137 -42.15 -17.18 -56.46
N ILE A 138 -41.91 -18.16 -55.60
CA ILE A 138 -42.09 -19.59 -55.93
C ILE A 138 -43.56 -19.88 -56.26
N GLU A 139 -44.53 -19.44 -55.46
CA GLU A 139 -45.95 -19.68 -55.74
C GLU A 139 -46.41 -19.05 -57.06
N ARG A 140 -45.89 -17.88 -57.44
CA ARG A 140 -46.20 -17.24 -58.74
C ARG A 140 -45.62 -17.99 -59.94
N LEU A 141 -44.52 -18.73 -59.76
CA LEU A 141 -43.89 -19.51 -60.84
C LEU A 141 -44.59 -20.86 -61.09
N PHE A 142 -45.39 -21.34 -60.14
CA PHE A 142 -46.08 -22.64 -60.21
C PHE A 142 -47.59 -22.53 -60.49
N SER A 143 -48.14 -21.33 -60.71
CA SER A 143 -49.55 -21.09 -61.10
C SER A 143 -49.70 -20.62 -62.54
#